data_AF-A0AA37T3Y2-F1
#
_entry.id   AF-A0AA37T3Y2-F1
#
_cell.length_a   1.000
_cell.length_b   1.000
_cell.length_c   1.000
_cell.angle_alpha   90.00
_cell.angle_beta   90.00
_cell.angle_gamma   90.00
#
_symmetry.space_group_name_H-M   'P 1'
#
loop_
_entity.id
_entity.type
_entity.pdbx_description
1 polymer ?
#
loop_
_entity_poly.entity_id
_entity_poly.type
_entity_poly.pdbx_seq_one_letter_code
_entity_poly.pdbx_strand_id
1 'polypeptide(L)'
;MTSLRATLLGGGKQTATQEEMAMVNVPPIARKIIETANELATNGKTGSSTSETIAAAFVLDRMDFIPDGYSVVEAWDRIDDLQEIVRKIRSEYEDLVVPW
;
A
#
# COMPACT_ATOMS: atom_id res chain seq x y z
N MET A 1 45.54 -11.64 36.82
CA MET A 1 45.76 -12.27 35.50
C MET A 1 44.40 -12.72 34.97
N THR A 2 43.60 -11.79 34.46
CA THR A 2 43.45 -11.51 33.02
C THR A 2 42.68 -12.62 32.30
N SER A 3 41.38 -12.43 32.12
CA SER A 3 40.79 -12.67 30.80
C SER A 3 39.45 -11.95 30.65
N LEU A 4 39.51 -10.94 29.79
CA LEU A 4 38.39 -10.29 29.13
C LEU A 4 37.65 -11.31 28.25
N ARG A 5 36.32 -11.30 28.31
CA ARG A 5 35.44 -11.71 27.20
C ARG A 5 34.37 -10.63 27.08
N ALA A 6 34.63 -9.62 26.26
CA ALA A 6 34.27 -9.56 24.84
C ALA A 6 32.77 -9.32 24.67
N THR A 7 32.45 -8.03 24.52
CA THR A 7 31.24 -7.46 23.93
C THR A 7 30.78 -8.23 22.69
N LEU A 8 29.50 -8.58 22.60
CA LEU A 8 28.82 -8.70 21.32
C LEU A 8 27.49 -7.95 21.39
N LEU A 9 27.52 -6.69 20.95
CA LEU A 9 26.38 -6.05 20.33
C LEU A 9 26.11 -6.78 19.00
N GLY A 10 24.89 -7.23 18.80
CA GLY A 10 24.38 -7.69 17.51
C GLY A 10 22.92 -8.08 17.70
N GLY A 11 21.95 -7.59 16.96
CA GLY A 11 21.96 -6.72 15.79
C GLY A 11 20.49 -6.47 15.49
N GLY A 12 19.93 -5.39 16.03
CA GLY A 12 18.56 -4.98 15.75
C GLY A 12 18.50 -4.22 14.43
N LYS A 13 18.77 -4.88 13.29
CA LYS A 13 18.57 -4.33 11.94
C LYS A 13 18.42 -5.46 10.94
N GLN A 14 17.23 -6.02 10.78
CA GLN A 14 16.91 -6.88 9.63
C GLN A 14 15.39 -7.09 9.47
N THR A 15 14.64 -6.00 9.35
CA THR A 15 13.26 -6.04 8.82
C THR A 15 13.02 -5.04 7.69
N ALA A 16 13.98 -4.17 7.36
CA ALA A 16 13.79 -3.12 6.36
C ALA A 16 14.13 -3.52 4.90
N THR A 17 14.50 -4.78 4.62
CA THR A 17 15.12 -5.14 3.31
C THR A 17 14.25 -5.93 2.34
N GLN A 18 13.12 -6.51 2.75
CA GLN A 18 12.26 -7.27 1.82
C GLN A 18 11.15 -6.43 1.21
N GLU A 19 10.50 -5.58 1.99
CA GLU A 19 9.41 -4.70 1.52
C GLU A 19 9.94 -3.59 0.61
N GLU A 20 11.11 -3.01 0.93
CA GLU A 20 11.74 -1.95 0.14
C GLU A 20 12.20 -2.45 -1.25
N MET A 21 12.66 -3.70 -1.34
CA MET A 21 13.08 -4.32 -2.62
C MET A 21 11.89 -4.80 -3.47
N ALA A 22 10.79 -5.24 -2.85
CA ALA A 22 9.57 -5.60 -3.58
C ALA A 22 8.98 -4.38 -4.29
N MET A 23 9.03 -3.21 -3.64
CA MET A 23 8.46 -1.95 -4.14
C MET A 23 9.20 -1.34 -5.35
N VAL A 24 10.43 -1.79 -5.63
CA VAL A 24 11.25 -1.41 -6.79
C VAL A 24 10.71 -1.98 -8.11
N ASN A 25 10.11 -3.18 -8.09
CA ASN A 25 9.57 -3.81 -9.30
C ASN A 25 8.07 -3.52 -9.54
N VAL A 26 7.45 -2.78 -8.62
CA VAL A 26 6.06 -2.34 -8.74
C VAL A 26 5.98 -1.14 -9.71
N PRO A 27 5.05 -1.13 -10.67
CA PRO A 27 4.81 0.03 -11.51
C PRO A 27 4.60 1.30 -10.68
N PRO A 28 5.16 2.46 -11.08
CA PRO A 28 5.08 3.67 -10.26
C PRO A 28 3.67 4.08 -9.83
N ILE A 29 2.68 3.88 -10.71
CA ILE A 29 1.27 4.16 -10.43
C ILE A 29 0.66 3.16 -9.43
N ALA A 30 1.03 1.88 -9.53
CA ALA A 30 0.55 0.85 -8.62
C ALA A 30 1.10 1.07 -7.21
N ARG A 31 2.38 1.45 -7.10
CA ARG A 31 3.01 1.82 -5.83
C ARG A 31 2.25 2.95 -5.14
N LYS A 32 1.91 3.99 -5.90
CA LYS A 32 1.16 5.13 -5.36
C LYS A 32 -0.21 4.72 -4.82
N ILE A 33 -0.93 3.85 -5.53
CA ILE A 33 -2.23 3.33 -5.06
C ILE A 33 -2.06 2.48 -3.78
N ILE A 34 -1.03 1.65 -3.70
CA ILE A 34 -0.73 0.86 -2.49
C ILE A 34 -0.40 1.78 -1.31
N GLU A 35 0.43 2.81 -1.52
CA GLU A 35 0.74 3.82 -0.50
C GLU A 35 -0.55 4.53 -0.03
N THR A 36 -1.40 4.97 -0.96
CA THR A 36 -2.70 5.57 -0.65
C THR A 36 -3.61 4.62 0.12
N ALA A 37 -3.66 3.35 -0.26
CA ALA A 37 -4.45 2.32 0.42
C ALA A 37 -3.97 2.12 1.86
N ASN A 38 -2.66 2.01 2.07
CA ASN A 38 -2.07 1.85 3.38
C ASN A 38 -2.29 3.09 4.27
N GLU A 39 -2.21 4.30 3.69
CA GLU A 39 -2.56 5.55 4.39
C GLU A 39 -4.03 5.58 4.81
N LEU A 40 -4.94 5.20 3.91
CA LEU A 40 -6.38 5.14 4.19
C LEU A 40 -6.70 4.11 5.27
N ALA A 41 -6.11 2.92 5.21
CA ALA A 41 -6.31 1.88 6.22
C ALA A 41 -5.79 2.33 7.61
N THR A 42 -4.63 2.99 7.65
CA THR A 42 -3.97 3.38 8.91
C THR A 42 -4.58 4.63 9.54
N ASN A 43 -4.80 5.67 8.73
CA ASN A 43 -5.18 7.00 9.21
C ASN A 43 -6.66 7.32 8.97
N GLY A 44 -7.36 6.53 8.17
CA GLY A 44 -8.73 6.79 7.71
C GLY A 44 -8.84 7.96 6.72
N LYS A 45 -7.71 8.56 6.32
CA LYS A 45 -7.64 9.74 5.43
C LYS A 45 -6.35 9.68 4.60
N THR A 46 -6.40 10.25 3.41
CA THR A 46 -5.24 10.41 2.52
C THR A 46 -5.27 11.79 1.86
N GLY A 47 -4.09 12.31 1.49
CA GLY A 47 -3.93 13.50 0.66
C GLY A 47 -3.88 13.20 -0.84
N SER A 48 -4.18 11.96 -1.23
CA SER A 48 -4.12 11.50 -2.62
C SER A 48 -5.24 12.07 -3.47
N SER A 49 -5.09 11.98 -4.80
CA SER A 49 -6.13 12.43 -5.72
C SER A 49 -7.40 11.59 -5.60
N THR A 50 -8.54 12.15 -6.00
CA THR A 50 -9.83 11.45 -5.97
C THR A 50 -9.80 10.09 -6.66
N SER A 51 -9.16 9.99 -7.83
CA SER A 51 -9.05 8.73 -8.58
C SER A 51 -8.16 7.70 -7.86
N GLU A 52 -7.09 8.15 -7.22
CA GLU A 52 -6.21 7.27 -6.41
C GLU A 52 -6.93 6.78 -5.15
N THR A 53 -7.67 7.65 -4.47
CA THR A 53 -8.51 7.29 -3.32
C THR A 53 -9.57 6.26 -3.70
N ILE A 54 -10.23 6.45 -4.84
CA ILE A 54 -11.20 5.47 -5.36
C ILE A 54 -10.49 4.15 -5.67
N ALA A 55 -9.37 4.16 -6.40
CA ALA A 55 -8.62 2.96 -6.72
C ALA A 55 -8.16 2.21 -5.46
N ALA A 56 -7.66 2.95 -4.47
CA ALA A 56 -7.27 2.42 -3.17
C ALA A 56 -8.47 1.83 -2.41
N ALA A 57 -9.64 2.49 -2.43
CA ALA A 57 -10.86 1.96 -1.83
C ALA A 57 -11.27 0.61 -2.45
N PHE A 58 -11.09 0.45 -3.77
CA PHE A 58 -11.31 -0.84 -4.46
C PHE A 58 -10.25 -1.89 -4.15
N VAL A 59 -8.98 -1.50 -3.98
CA VAL A 59 -7.92 -2.42 -3.53
C VAL A 59 -8.19 -2.90 -2.11
N LEU A 60 -8.64 -2.00 -1.23
CA LEU A 60 -9.00 -2.28 0.15
C LEU A 60 -10.38 -2.97 0.30
N ASP A 61 -11.13 -3.16 -0.79
CA ASP A 61 -12.53 -3.60 -0.75
C ASP A 61 -13.39 -2.83 0.28
N ARG A 62 -13.05 -1.54 0.51
CA ARG A 62 -13.69 -0.67 1.50
C ARG A 62 -14.34 0.52 0.81
N MET A 63 -15.59 0.31 0.42
CA MET A 63 -16.40 1.32 -0.26
C MET A 63 -16.70 2.56 0.61
N ASP A 64 -16.51 2.46 1.93
CA ASP A 64 -16.62 3.59 2.87
C ASP A 64 -15.66 4.74 2.54
N PHE A 65 -14.56 4.43 1.84
CA PHE A 65 -13.56 5.43 1.44
C PHE A 65 -13.86 6.07 0.08
N ILE A 66 -14.94 5.66 -0.60
CA ILE A 66 -15.38 6.32 -1.82
C ILE A 66 -15.86 7.74 -1.46
N PRO A 67 -15.37 8.77 -2.17
CA PRO A 67 -15.79 10.15 -1.92
C PRO A 67 -17.30 10.35 -2.03
N ASP A 68 -17.86 11.14 -1.11
CA ASP A 68 -19.28 11.50 -1.12
C ASP A 68 -19.68 12.12 -2.47
N GLY A 69 -20.82 11.65 -3.01
CA GLY A 69 -21.36 12.10 -4.29
C GLY A 69 -21.03 11.19 -5.48
N TYR A 70 -20.28 10.11 -5.27
CA TYR A 70 -20.11 9.04 -6.26
C TYR A 70 -20.75 7.74 -5.76
N SER A 71 -21.53 7.07 -6.61
CA SER A 71 -21.84 5.66 -6.39
C SER A 71 -20.62 4.77 -6.65
N VAL A 72 -20.63 3.54 -6.13
CA VAL A 72 -19.56 2.56 -6.36
C VAL A 72 -19.30 2.37 -7.86
N VAL A 73 -20.37 2.26 -8.66
CA VAL A 73 -20.27 2.03 -10.10
C VAL A 73 -19.68 3.25 -10.82
N GLU A 74 -20.14 4.46 -10.49
CA GLU A 74 -19.60 5.69 -11.09
C GLU A 74 -18.14 5.92 -10.70
N ALA A 75 -17.77 5.60 -9.46
CA ALA A 75 -16.40 5.67 -8.99
C ALA A 75 -15.50 4.71 -9.79
N TRP A 76 -15.96 3.47 -10.00
CA TRP A 76 -15.25 2.47 -10.80
C TRP A 76 -15.08 2.90 -12.27
N ASP A 77 -16.14 3.40 -12.89
CA ASP A 77 -16.14 3.85 -14.28
C ASP A 77 -15.20 5.05 -14.49
N ARG A 78 -15.14 5.96 -13.50
CA ARG A 78 -14.25 7.13 -13.53
C ARG A 78 -12.76 6.76 -13.57
N ILE A 79 -12.39 5.63 -13.00
CA ILE A 79 -10.99 5.20 -12.89
C ILE A 79 -10.61 4.17 -13.96
N ASP A 80 -11.25 4.18 -15.15
CA ASP A 80 -11.03 3.20 -16.23
C ASP A 80 -9.54 2.86 -16.46
N ASP A 81 -8.70 3.90 -16.59
CA ASP A 81 -7.24 3.74 -16.77
C ASP A 81 -6.52 3.06 -15.59
N LEU A 82 -7.08 3.14 -14.38
CA LEU A 82 -6.53 2.53 -13.17
C LEU A 82 -7.16 1.17 -12.85
N GLN A 83 -8.25 0.76 -13.53
CA GLN A 83 -8.92 -0.51 -13.26
C GLN A 83 -7.98 -1.71 -13.47
N GLU A 84 -7.16 -1.66 -14.52
CA GLU A 84 -6.14 -2.69 -14.79
C GLU A 84 -5.12 -2.74 -13.66
N ILE A 85 -4.70 -1.58 -13.16
CA ILE A 85 -3.74 -1.47 -12.06
C ILE A 85 -4.33 -2.02 -10.76
N VAL A 86 -5.59 -1.72 -10.44
CA VAL A 86 -6.29 -2.27 -9.26
C VAL A 86 -6.34 -3.80 -9.32
N ARG A 87 -6.68 -4.37 -10.48
CA ARG A 87 -6.68 -5.82 -10.68
C ARG A 87 -5.28 -6.42 -10.50
N LYS A 88 -4.26 -5.75 -11.03
CA LYS A 88 -2.87 -6.19 -10.89
C LYS A 88 -2.41 -6.14 -9.44
N ILE A 89 -2.74 -5.09 -8.70
CA ILE A 89 -2.44 -4.99 -7.27
C ILE A 89 -3.08 -6.15 -6.50
N ARG A 90 -4.36 -6.41 -6.72
CA ARG A 90 -5.06 -7.53 -6.06
C ARG A 90 -4.53 -8.92 -6.45
N SER A 91 -3.91 -9.07 -7.62
CA SER A 91 -3.42 -10.38 -8.09
C SER A 91 -1.94 -10.63 -7.77
N GLU A 92 -1.10 -9.59 -7.80
CA GLU A 92 0.37 -9.72 -7.74
C GLU A 92 0.98 -9.03 -6.52
N TYR A 93 0.27 -8.07 -5.92
CA TYR A 93 0.80 -7.19 -4.86
C TYR A 93 -0.12 -7.10 -3.64
N GLU A 94 -1.04 -8.05 -3.47
CA GLU A 94 -1.98 -8.09 -2.32
C GLU A 94 -1.21 -8.16 -1.00
N ASP A 95 -0.07 -8.88 -0.98
CA ASP A 95 0.84 -8.98 0.16
C ASP A 95 1.44 -7.64 0.60
N LEU A 96 1.44 -6.61 -0.27
CA LEU A 96 1.96 -5.27 0.04
C LEU A 96 0.89 -4.33 0.61
N VAL A 97 -0.37 -4.76 0.60
CA VAL A 97 -1.48 -3.98 1.15
C VAL A 97 -1.70 -4.46 2.59
N VAL A 98 -1.70 -3.51 3.53
CA VAL A 98 -1.85 -3.83 4.96
C VAL A 98 -3.22 -4.47 5.18
N PRO A 99 -3.34 -5.60 5.91
CA PRO A 99 -4.63 -6.18 6.25
C PRO A 99 -5.42 -5.26 7.19
N TRP A 100 -6.69 -5.01 6.87
CA TRP A 100 -7.62 -4.13 7.62
C TRP A 100 -8.71 -4.92 8.35
#